data_AF-A0A959EQ64-F1
#
_entry.id   AF-A0A959EQ64-F1
#
_cell.length_a   1.000
_cell.length_b   1.000
_cell.length_c   1.000
_cell.angle_alpha   90.00
_cell.angle_beta   90.00
_cell.angle_gamma   90.00
#
_symmetry.space_group_name_H-M   'P 1'
#
loop_
_entity.id
_entity.type
_entity.pdbx_description
1 polymer ?
#
loop_
_entity_poly.entity_id
_entity_poly.type
_entity_poly.pdbx_seq_one_letter_code
_entity_poly.pdbx_strand_id
1 'polypeptide(L)' 'LHPLLAKDGLLWVSWPKGGSGLETDLKRDPIREYLLAQGLVDTKVASVDEQWSGLKFVYRLKDR' A
#
# COMPACT_ATOMS: atom_id res chain seq x y z
N LEU A 1 1.61 5.39 -12.20
CA LEU A 1 2.42 4.21 -11.78
C LEU A 1 2.89 3.38 -12.96
N HIS A 2 2.13 3.30 -14.05
CA HIS A 2 2.67 2.84 -15.34
C HIS A 2 3.41 4.01 -16.00
N PRO A 3 4.67 3.89 -16.45
CA PRO A 3 5.53 2.69 -16.59
C PRO A 3 6.59 2.49 -15.47
N LEU A 4 6.45 3.17 -14.32
CA LEU A 4 7.52 3.25 -13.29
C LEU A 4 7.65 2.01 -12.39
N LEU A 5 6.60 1.21 -12.22
CA LEU A 5 6.65 -0.03 -11.42
C LEU A 5 6.83 -1.24 -12.34
N ALA A 6 7.95 -1.95 -12.21
CA ALA A 6 8.23 -3.20 -12.91
C ALA A 6 7.14 -4.26 -12.66
N LYS A 7 6.90 -5.15 -13.64
CA LYS A 7 5.84 -6.18 -13.58
C LYS A 7 6.00 -7.17 -12.43
N ASP A 8 7.23 -7.49 -12.07
CA ASP A 8 7.61 -8.30 -10.91
C ASP A 8 7.94 -7.47 -9.66
N GLY A 9 7.86 -6.14 -9.78
CA GLY A 9 8.12 -5.20 -8.71
C GLY A 9 7.10 -5.27 -7.57
N LEU A 10 7.47 -4.61 -6.48
CA LEU A 10 6.64 -4.44 -5.29
C LEU A 10 6.55 -2.97 -4.92
N LEU A 11 5.40 -2.56 -4.38
CA LEU A 11 5.16 -1.23 -3.84
C LEU A 11 4.73 -1.36 -2.39
N TRP A 12 5.43 -0.67 -1.50
CA TRP A 12 4.96 -0.45 -0.13
C TRP A 12 4.41 0.95 -0.01
N VAL A 13 3.22 1.07 0.58
CA VAL A 13 2.66 2.36 0.96
C VAL A 13 2.45 2.37 2.47
N SER A 14 3.00 3.38 3.13
CA SER A 14 2.91 3.56 4.58
C SER A 14 2.06 4.78 4.92
N TRP A 15 1.31 4.70 6.01
CA TRP A 15 0.51 5.81 6.55
C TRP A 15 0.54 5.82 8.09
N PRO A 16 0.31 6.96 8.74
CA PRO A 16 0.28 7.01 10.20
C PRO A 16 -0.90 6.20 10.76
N LYS A 17 -0.65 5.47 11.83
CA LYS A 17 -1.69 4.73 12.57
C LYS A 17 -2.66 5.71 13.21
N GLY A 18 -3.91 5.27 13.40
CA GLY A 18 -4.93 6.08 14.09
C GLY A 18 -4.55 6.48 15.52
N GLY A 19 -3.73 5.70 16.22
CA GLY A 19 -3.24 5.99 17.58
C GLY A 19 -1.82 6.58 17.64
N SER A 20 -1.23 7.00 16.53
CA SER A 20 0.17 7.46 16.47
C SER A 20 0.41 8.86 17.05
N GLY A 21 -0.65 9.64 17.26
CA GLY A 21 -0.59 11.06 17.60
C GLY A 21 -0.23 11.98 16.42
N LEU A 22 0.02 11.43 15.23
CA LEU A 22 0.28 12.20 14.02
C LEU A 22 -1.03 12.56 13.31
N GLU A 23 -1.18 13.83 12.95
CA GLU A 23 -2.33 14.30 12.18
C GLU A 23 -2.26 13.75 10.75
N THR A 24 -3.31 13.05 10.32
CA THR A 24 -3.41 12.53 8.96
C THR A 24 -4.86 12.27 8.55
N ASP A 25 -5.17 12.59 7.30
CA ASP A 25 -6.38 12.20 6.60
C ASP A 25 -6.25 10.86 5.87
N LEU A 26 -5.03 10.31 5.76
CA LEU A 26 -4.78 9.03 5.11
C LEU A 26 -5.18 7.85 5.98
N LYS A 27 -5.88 6.89 5.37
CA LYS A 27 -6.30 5.62 5.97
C LYS A 27 -6.00 4.47 5.01
N ARG A 28 -5.95 3.25 5.57
CA ARG A 28 -5.69 2.01 4.82
C ARG A 28 -6.64 1.82 3.63
N ASP A 29 -7.94 1.99 3.87
CA ASP A 29 -8.96 1.56 2.92
C ASP A 29 -8.96 2.40 1.64
N PRO A 30 -8.90 3.76 1.69
CA PRO A 30 -8.71 4.58 0.50
C PRO A 30 -7.43 4.25 -0.29
N ILE A 31 -6.30 4.01 0.40
CA ILE A 31 -5.03 3.60 -0.23
C ILE A 31 -5.22 2.29 -1.00
N ARG A 32 -5.87 1.32 -0.35
CA ARG A 32 -6.12 0.00 -0.93
C ARG A 32 -7.05 0.09 -2.13
N GLU A 33 -8.18 0.78 -2.00
CA GLU A 33 -9.16 0.95 -3.10
C GLU A 33 -8.51 1.59 -4.33
N TYR A 34 -7.73 2.65 -4.13
CA TYR A 34 -7.00 3.31 -5.21
C TYR A 34 -6.05 2.34 -5.92
N LEU A 35 -5.21 1.60 -5.19
CA LEU A 35 -4.22 0.71 -5.80
C LEU A 35 -4.83 -0.55 -6.42
N LEU A 36 -5.95 -1.05 -5.88
CA LEU A 36 -6.75 -2.10 -6.53
C LEU A 36 -7.29 -1.62 -7.88
N ALA A 37 -7.78 -0.38 -7.96
CA ALA A 37 -8.24 0.21 -9.22
C ALA A 37 -7.10 0.41 -10.24
N GLN A 38 -5.85 0.49 -9.79
CA GLN A 38 -4.66 0.50 -10.66
C GLN A 38 -4.20 -0.91 -11.10
N GLY A 39 -4.93 -1.98 -10.72
CA GLY A 39 -4.63 -3.36 -11.12
C GLY A 39 -3.63 -4.09 -10.23
N LEU A 40 -3.25 -3.50 -9.09
CA LEU A 40 -2.44 -4.17 -8.08
C LEU A 40 -3.32 -4.99 -7.13
N VAL A 41 -2.70 -5.85 -6.34
CA VAL A 41 -3.32 -6.56 -5.22
C VAL A 41 -2.48 -6.40 -3.96
N ASP A 42 -3.14 -6.24 -2.82
CA ASP A 42 -2.48 -6.25 -1.53
C ASP A 42 -2.08 -7.67 -1.12
N THR A 43 -0.91 -7.81 -0.49
CA THR A 43 -0.35 -9.12 -0.14
C THR A 43 0.08 -9.22 1.32
N LYS A 44 0.42 -8.10 1.94
CA LYS A 44 0.87 -8.07 3.33
C LYS A 44 0.63 -6.71 3.96
N VAL A 45 0.03 -6.72 5.15
CA VAL A 45 0.01 -5.57 6.06
C VAL A 45 1.07 -5.75 7.15
N ALA A 46 1.72 -4.67 7.57
CA ALA A 46 2.70 -4.67 8.65
C ALA A 46 2.60 -3.41 9.51
N SER A 47 2.92 -3.56 10.80
CA SER A 47 3.34 -2.43 11.62
C SER A 47 4.79 -2.13 11.25
N VAL A 48 5.06 -0.94 10.70
CA VAL A 48 6.42 -0.55 10.29
C VAL A 48 7.23 -0.20 11.55
N ASP A 49 6.65 0.62 12.41
CA ASP A 49 7.17 1.00 13.72
C ASP A 49 6.00 1.27 14.67
N GLU A 50 6.21 2.03 15.74
CA GLU A 50 5.15 2.41 16.69
C GLU A 50 4.06 3.30 16.08
N GLN A 51 4.42 4.16 15.11
CA GLN A 51 3.56 5.21 14.58
C GLN A 51 2.99 4.90 13.18
N TRP A 52 3.60 4.01 12.40
CA TRP A 52 3.28 3.79 10.99
C TRP A 52 2.82 2.37 10.69
N SER A 53 1.82 2.26 9.82
CA SER A 53 1.42 1.01 9.18
C SER A 53 1.85 1.01 7.73
N GLY A 54 2.10 -0.18 7.17
CA GLY A 54 2.47 -0.36 5.76
C GLY A 54 1.65 -1.47 5.11
N LEU A 55 1.34 -1.29 3.82
CA LEU A 55 0.64 -2.28 2.99
C LEU A 55 1.43 -2.52 1.69
N LYS A 56 1.72 -3.79 1.41
CA LYS A 56 2.47 -4.24 0.24
C LYS A 56 1.52 -4.58 -0.90
N PHE A 57 1.83 -4.04 -2.08
CA PHE A 57 1.12 -4.26 -3.33
C PHE A 57 2.05 -4.83 -4.40
N VAL A 58 1.47 -5.68 -5.25
CA VAL A 58 2.14 -6.28 -6.43
C VAL A 58 1.12 -6.44 -7.55
N TYR A 59 1.57 -6.63 -8.79
CA TYR A 59 0.69 -7.16 -9.83
C TYR A 59 0.34 -8.62 -9.53
N ARG A 60 -0.89 -9.04 -9.86
CA ARG A 60 -1.29 -10.45 -9.75
C ARG A 60 -0.38 -11.30 -10.64
N LEU A 61 -0.14 -12.55 -10.25
CA LEU A 61 0.70 -13.46 -11.04
C LEU A 61 0.28 -13.56 -12.52
N LYS A 62 -1.02 -13.54 -12.80
CA LYS A 62 -1.56 -13.56 -14.17
C LYS A 62 -1.37 -12.26 -14.98
N ASP A 63 -1.06 -11.16 -14.31
CA ASP A 63 -0.95 -9.81 -14.87
C ASP A 63 0.53 -9.34 -15.00
N ARG A 64 1.47 -10.24 -14.64
CA ARG A 64 2.93 -10.06 -14.77
C ARG A 64 3.41 -10.53 -16.13
#